data_AF-A0A1W9VLG3-F1
#
_entry.id   AF-A0A1W9VLG3-F1
#
_cell.length_a   1.000
_cell.length_b   1.000
_cell.length_c   1.000
_cell.angle_alpha   90.00
_cell.angle_beta   90.00
_cell.angle_gamma   90.00
#
_symmetry.space_group_name_H-M   'P 1'
#
loop_
_entity.id
_entity.type
_entity.pdbx_description
1 polymer ?
#
loop_
_entity_poly.entity_id
_entity_poly.type
_entity_poly.pdbx_seq_one_letter_code
_entity_poly.pdbx_strand_id
1 'polypeptide(L)'
;MDILILIAAMIVVGLIVGAAAGAIWKDNRPIGVKGDYIVAVIAAILTGLLDWYVIPAMGFSNTLKYFGVALEPPMASLAVLWLIRVAKK
;
A
#
# COMPACT_ATOMS: atom_id res chain seq x y z
N MET A 1 -18.07 3.73 5.64
CA MET A 1 -16.90 3.11 6.29
C MET A 1 -16.31 4.16 7.20
N ASP A 2 -16.11 3.84 8.46
CA ASP A 2 -15.41 4.74 9.38
C ASP A 2 -13.97 4.92 8.88
N ILE A 3 -13.45 6.15 8.91
CA ILE A 3 -12.06 6.45 8.52
C ILE A 3 -11.08 5.62 9.34
N LEU A 4 -11.43 5.31 10.59
CA LEU A 4 -10.64 4.43 11.46
C LEU A 4 -10.57 3.00 10.92
N ILE A 5 -11.67 2.47 10.38
CA ILE A 5 -11.71 1.14 9.76
C ILE A 5 -10.86 1.12 8.48
N LEU A 6 -10.92 2.18 7.68
CA LEU A 6 -10.07 2.29 6.49
C LEU A 6 -8.58 2.26 6.88
N ILE A 7 -8.17 3.07 7.85
CA ILE A 7 -6.77 3.13 8.29
C ILE A 7 -6.33 1.77 8.86
N ALA A 8 -7.16 1.14 9.69
CA ALA A 8 -6.88 -0.20 10.21
C ALA A 8 -6.71 -1.23 9.09
N ALA A 9 -7.59 -1.20 8.08
CA ALA A 9 -7.47 -2.06 6.91
C ALA A 9 -6.18 -1.80 6.12
N MET A 10 -5.80 -0.53 5.92
CA MET A 10 -4.55 -0.18 5.21
C MET A 10 -3.31 -0.60 5.97
N ILE A 11 -3.31 -0.54 7.31
CA ILE A 11 -2.24 -1.09 8.14
C ILE A 11 -2.09 -2.59 7.88
N VAL A 12 -3.20 -3.34 7.92
CA VAL A 12 -3.18 -4.79 7.66
C VAL A 12 -2.66 -5.09 6.25
N VAL A 13 -3.14 -4.36 5.24
CA VAL A 13 -2.67 -4.49 3.85
C VAL A 13 -1.16 -4.22 3.75
N GLY A 14 -0.68 -3.12 4.32
CA GLY A 14 0.74 -2.77 4.29
C GLY A 14 1.61 -3.82 5.00
N LEU A 15 1.14 -4.40 6.10
CA LEU A 15 1.83 -5.51 6.77
C LEU A 15 1.87 -6.75 5.88
N ILE A 16 0.77 -7.11 5.21
CA ILE A 16 0.73 -8.25 4.27
C ILE A 16 1.74 -8.04 3.14
N VAL A 17 1.78 -6.84 2.56
CA VAL A 17 2.71 -6.52 1.46
C VAL A 17 4.16 -6.51 1.95
N GLY A 18 4.45 -5.92 3.10
CA GLY A 18 5.79 -5.93 3.71
C GLY A 18 6.27 -7.33 4.07
N ALA A 19 5.35 -8.26 4.38
CA ALA A 19 5.67 -9.67 4.54
C ALA A 19 5.95 -10.33 3.18
N ALA A 20 5.07 -10.11 2.20
CA ALA A 20 5.18 -10.63 0.84
C ALA A 20 6.48 -10.18 0.15
N ALA A 21 6.97 -8.98 0.44
CA ALA A 21 8.26 -8.47 -0.03
C ALA A 21 9.42 -9.44 0.26
N GLY A 22 9.43 -10.08 1.44
CA GLY A 22 10.45 -11.09 1.77
C GLY A 22 10.40 -12.31 0.87
N ALA A 23 9.18 -12.81 0.61
CA ALA A 23 8.97 -13.95 -0.29
C ALA A 23 9.31 -13.61 -1.75
N ILE A 24 8.89 -12.43 -2.22
CA ILE A 24 9.12 -11.97 -3.60
C ILE A 24 10.60 -11.77 -3.88
N TRP A 25 11.34 -11.17 -2.95
CA TRP A 25 12.76 -10.84 -3.13
C TRP A 25 13.71 -11.85 -2.48
N LYS A 26 13.22 -13.01 -2.04
CA LYS A 26 14.02 -14.12 -1.46
C LYS A 26 14.99 -13.61 -0.40
N ASP A 27 14.47 -12.86 0.57
CA ASP A 27 15.20 -12.24 1.69
C ASP A 27 16.26 -11.18 1.34
N ASN A 28 16.54 -10.92 0.06
CA ASN A 28 17.31 -9.77 -0.37
C ASN A 28 16.43 -8.51 -0.32
N ARG A 29 16.01 -8.10 0.88
CA ARG A 29 15.02 -7.04 1.09
C ARG A 29 15.55 -5.63 0.73
N PRO A 30 14.72 -4.73 0.18
CA PRO A 30 15.15 -3.37 -0.22
C PRO A 30 15.75 -2.54 0.91
N ILE A 31 15.15 -2.57 2.09
CA ILE A 31 15.62 -1.81 3.28
C ILE A 31 15.89 -2.75 4.47
N GLY A 32 15.45 -4.00 4.38
CA GLY A 32 15.45 -4.95 5.48
C GLY A 32 14.05 -5.07 6.10
N VAL A 33 13.86 -6.09 6.94
CA VAL A 33 12.54 -6.51 7.43
C VAL A 33 11.73 -5.35 8.02
N LYS A 34 12.27 -4.65 9.02
CA LYS A 34 11.57 -3.54 9.70
C LYS A 34 11.29 -2.37 8.76
N GLY A 35 12.24 -2.03 7.89
CA GLY A 35 12.10 -0.92 6.95
C GLY A 35 11.01 -1.18 5.92
N ASP A 36 10.99 -2.38 5.33
CA ASP A 36 9.99 -2.74 4.32
C ASP A 36 8.56 -2.71 4.88
N TYR A 37 8.35 -3.17 6.12
CA TYR A 37 7.04 -3.08 6.77
C TYR A 37 6.59 -1.65 6.98
N ILE A 38 7.46 -0.78 7.51
CA ILE A 38 7.12 0.62 7.76
C ILE A 38 6.77 1.32 6.46
N VAL A 39 7.59 1.14 5.42
CA VAL A 39 7.37 1.77 4.11
C VAL A 39 6.09 1.24 3.46
N ALA A 40 5.84 -0.07 3.49
CA ALA A 40 4.63 -0.65 2.93
C ALA A 40 3.36 -0.16 3.66
N VAL A 41 3.39 -0.03 4.98
CA VAL A 41 2.25 0.51 5.75
C VAL A 41 1.99 1.96 5.42
N ILE A 42 3.04 2.80 5.37
CA ILE A 42 2.90 4.22 5.02
C ILE A 42 2.35 4.36 3.60
N ALA A 43 2.91 3.62 2.63
CA ALA A 43 2.46 3.64 1.25
C ALA A 43 0.99 3.22 1.13
N ALA A 44 0.58 2.12 1.78
CA ALA A 44 -0.80 1.65 1.77
C ALA A 44 -1.77 2.69 2.36
N ILE A 45 -1.42 3.31 3.49
CA ILE A 45 -2.26 4.33 4.12
C ILE A 45 -2.40 5.54 3.20
N LEU A 46 -1.30 6.04 2.64
CA LEU A 46 -1.33 7.23 1.78
C LEU A 46 -2.16 6.97 0.52
N THR A 47 -1.94 5.84 -0.17
CA THR A 47 -2.71 5.49 -1.37
C THR A 47 -4.17 5.25 -1.03
N GLY A 48 -4.48 4.48 0.03
CA GLY A 48 -5.86 4.20 0.40
C GLY A 48 -6.65 5.45 0.81
N LEU A 49 -5.99 6.43 1.45
CA LEU A 49 -6.59 7.73 1.73
C LEU A 49 -6.80 8.55 0.45
N LEU A 50 -5.83 8.56 -0.48
CA LEU A 50 -6.00 9.20 -1.78
C LEU A 50 -7.21 8.62 -2.51
N ASP A 51 -7.34 7.30 -2.60
CA ASP A 51 -8.46 6.66 -3.28
C ASP A 51 -9.80 6.99 -2.62
N TRP A 52 -9.81 7.05 -1.29
CA TRP A 52 -11.00 7.35 -0.51
C TRP A 52 -11.56 8.74 -0.79
N TYR A 53 -10.70 9.74 -1.00
CA TYR A 53 -11.10 11.13 -1.20
C TYR A 53 -11.10 11.57 -2.67
N VAL A 54 -10.08 11.17 -3.44
CA VAL A 54 -9.85 11.63 -4.81
C VAL A 54 -10.81 10.94 -5.79
N ILE A 55 -11.06 9.64 -5.66
CA ILE A 55 -11.97 8.93 -6.59
C ILE A 55 -13.38 9.54 -6.57
N PRO A 56 -14.02 9.79 -5.40
CA PRO A 56 -15.29 10.51 -5.35
C PRO A 56 -15.19 11.96 -5.86
N ALA A 57 -14.10 12.66 -5.56
CA ALA A 57 -13.92 14.05 -5.99
C ALA A 57 -13.82 14.17 -7.52
N MET A 58 -13.33 13.13 -8.20
CA MET A 58 -13.30 13.03 -9.66
C MET A 58 -14.66 12.67 -10.29
N GLY A 59 -15.72 12.48 -9.48
CA GLY A 59 -17.07 12.17 -9.96
C GLY A 59 -17.30 10.69 -10.28
N PHE A 60 -16.39 9.80 -9.87
CA PHE A 60 -16.55 8.35 -10.08
C PHE A 60 -17.54 7.71 -9.10
N SER A 61 -18.00 6.51 -9.46
CA SER A 61 -18.94 5.74 -8.64
C SER A 61 -18.32 5.21 -7.35
N ASN A 62 -19.17 4.97 -6.34
CA ASN A 62 -18.75 4.34 -5.09
C ASN A 62 -18.16 2.93 -5.30
N THR A 63 -18.63 2.20 -6.32
CA THR A 63 -18.09 0.89 -6.67
C THR A 63 -16.63 1.01 -7.10
N LEU A 64 -16.31 2.00 -7.95
CA LEU A 64 -14.94 2.22 -8.40
C LEU A 64 -14.03 2.66 -7.23
N LYS A 65 -14.54 3.49 -6.32
CA LYS A 65 -13.83 3.86 -5.09
C LYS A 65 -13.42 2.63 -4.28
N TYR A 66 -14.34 1.71 -4.02
CA TYR A 66 -14.01 0.52 -3.23
C TYR A 66 -13.06 -0.42 -3.96
N PHE A 67 -13.14 -0.50 -5.29
CA PHE A 67 -12.17 -1.22 -6.10
C PHE A 67 -10.77 -0.61 -6.02
N GLY A 68 -10.65 0.71 -6.17
CA GLY A 68 -9.39 1.43 -6.04
C GLY A 68 -8.75 1.18 -4.67
N VAL A 69 -9.48 1.48 -3.60
CA VAL A 69 -9.04 1.28 -2.21
C VAL A 69 -8.62 -0.17 -1.91
N ALA A 70 -9.21 -1.16 -2.58
CA ALA A 70 -8.86 -2.56 -2.36
C ALA A 70 -7.61 -3.01 -3.12
N LEU A 71 -7.38 -2.49 -4.32
CA LEU A 71 -6.34 -3.00 -5.24
C LEU A 71 -5.13 -2.07 -5.35
N GLU A 72 -5.32 -0.76 -5.34
CA GLU A 72 -4.24 0.20 -5.51
C GLU A 72 -3.28 0.23 -4.32
N PRO A 73 -3.72 0.26 -3.04
CA PRO A 73 -2.79 0.33 -1.91
C PRO A 73 -1.79 -0.84 -1.84
N PRO A 74 -2.21 -2.12 -2.05
CA PRO A 74 -1.25 -3.21 -2.13
C PRO A 74 -0.24 -3.05 -3.28
N MET A 75 -0.72 -2.68 -4.47
CA MET A 75 0.13 -2.53 -5.66
C MET A 75 1.11 -1.35 -5.51
N ALA A 76 0.63 -0.21 -5.03
CA ALA A 76 1.43 0.97 -4.77
C ALA A 76 2.50 0.70 -3.72
N SER A 77 2.14 0.01 -2.63
CA SER A 77 3.10 -0.38 -1.59
C SER A 77 4.22 -1.26 -2.13
N LEU A 78 3.88 -2.26 -2.95
CA LEU A 78 4.87 -3.12 -3.59
C LEU A 78 5.73 -2.33 -4.60
N ALA A 79 5.11 -1.45 -5.38
CA ALA A 79 5.79 -0.61 -6.35
C ALA A 79 6.79 0.34 -5.68
N VAL A 80 6.44 0.95 -4.54
CA VAL A 80 7.34 1.79 -3.74
C VAL A 80 8.54 0.99 -3.24
N LEU A 81 8.32 -0.20 -2.67
CA LEU A 81 9.43 -1.07 -2.24
C LEU A 81 10.32 -1.48 -3.41
N TRP A 82 9.74 -1.78 -4.57
CA TRP A 82 10.47 -2.07 -5.79
C TRP A 82 11.29 -0.87 -6.27
N LEU A 83 10.72 0.34 -6.28
CA LEU A 83 11.43 1.56 -6.66
C LEU A 83 12.63 1.83 -5.76
N ILE A 84 12.46 1.68 -4.44
CA ILE A 84 13.56 1.82 -3.47
C ILE A 84 14.67 0.81 -3.74
N ARG A 85 14.31 -0.43 -4.08
CA ARG A 85 15.27 -1.47 -4.46
C ARG A 85 16.06 -1.08 -5.70
N VAL A 86 15.36 -0.61 -6.73
CA VAL A 86 15.98 -0.22 -8.01
C VAL A 86 16.91 0.97 -7.81
N ALA A 87 16.50 1.97 -7.03
CA ALA A 87 17.30 3.16 -6.75
C ALA A 87 18.57 2.90 -5.91
N LYS A 88 18.64 1.76 -5.21
CA LYS A 88 19.81 1.36 -4.43
C LYS A 88 20.82 0.49 -5.21
N LYS A 89 20.47 0.07 -6.43
CA LYS A 89 21.42 -0.59 -7.33
C LYS A 89 22.30 0.44 -8.03
#